data_AF-A0A9X3ALN2-F1
#
_entry.id   AF-A0A9X3ALN2-F1
#
_cell.length_a   1.000
_cell.length_b   1.000
_cell.length_c   1.000
_cell.angle_alpha   90.00
_cell.angle_beta   90.00
_cell.angle_gamma   90.00
#
_symmetry.space_group_name_H-M   'P 1'
#
loop_
_entity.id
_entity.type
_entity.pdbx_description
1 polymer ?
#
loop_
_entity_poly.entity_id
_entity_poly.type
_entity_poly.pdbx_seq_one_letter_code
_entity_poly.pdbx_strand_id
1 'polypeptide(L)'
;MIRVCFHGAEGTGKSTLAGVLAKEWGCPLVPEYGRTHAETAGTDFTMDHLLAIAREQDRLMQCARAGAPPLVLLDTDPLMTAAWAQMLFGQIPGELLAYDKAELYLLFAPDVPWVYDGTRFFGLHEARRQFSDVAEDLLRRTGVRYETIGGDWQAREAAARAAIAAALG
;
A
#
# COMPACT_ATOMS: atom_id res chain seq x y z
N MET A 1 16.66 -7.53 -8.15
CA MET A 1 15.32 -6.91 -8.24
C MET A 1 14.87 -6.57 -6.84
N ILE A 2 14.36 -5.37 -6.64
CA ILE A 2 13.74 -4.92 -5.39
C ILE A 2 12.32 -4.46 -5.69
N ARG A 3 11.38 -4.87 -4.84
CA ARG A 3 10.02 -4.34 -4.80
C ARG A 3 9.90 -3.39 -3.62
N VAL A 4 9.32 -2.24 -3.87
CA VAL A 4 9.05 -1.24 -2.83
C VAL A 4 7.55 -1.04 -2.75
N CYS A 5 6.97 -1.37 -1.60
CA CYS A 5 5.54 -1.24 -1.35
C CYS A 5 5.21 0.06 -0.63
N PHE A 6 4.30 0.85 -1.20
CA PHE A 6 3.74 2.03 -0.56
C PHE A 6 2.56 1.59 0.30
N HIS A 7 2.68 1.73 1.61
CA HIS A 7 1.76 1.17 2.61
C HIS A 7 1.20 2.27 3.52
N GLY A 8 -0.02 2.12 4.01
CA GLY A 8 -0.63 3.05 4.97
C GLY A 8 -2.00 3.58 4.56
N ALA A 9 -2.57 4.44 5.39
CA ALA A 9 -3.97 4.87 5.27
C ALA A 9 -4.30 5.62 3.97
N GLU A 10 -5.59 5.66 3.62
CA GLU A 10 -6.08 6.47 2.50
C GLU A 10 -5.72 7.96 2.66
N GLY A 11 -5.54 8.64 1.54
CA GLY A 11 -5.28 10.09 1.51
C GLY A 11 -3.93 10.53 2.06
N THR A 12 -2.94 9.63 2.16
CA THR A 12 -1.56 9.98 2.60
C THR A 12 -0.60 10.28 1.44
N GLY A 13 -1.05 10.22 0.19
CA GLY A 13 -0.24 10.56 -0.99
C GLY A 13 0.53 9.39 -1.64
N LYS A 14 0.30 8.14 -1.21
CA LYS A 14 0.93 6.91 -1.73
C LYS A 14 0.88 6.82 -3.25
N SER A 15 -0.33 6.73 -3.82
CA SER A 15 -0.55 6.57 -5.26
C SER A 15 0.10 7.70 -6.07
N THR A 16 0.00 8.94 -5.58
CA THR A 16 0.59 10.10 -6.26
C THR A 16 2.11 10.00 -6.30
N LEU A 17 2.76 9.73 -5.16
CA LEU A 17 4.21 9.65 -5.11
C LEU A 17 4.73 8.44 -5.88
N ALA A 18 4.10 7.28 -5.74
CA ALA A 18 4.46 6.06 -6.48
C ALA A 18 4.38 6.30 -8.00
N GLY A 19 3.34 6.98 -8.47
CA GLY A 19 3.19 7.35 -9.88
C GLY A 19 4.25 8.32 -10.39
N VAL A 20 4.59 9.35 -9.60
CA VAL A 20 5.67 10.30 -9.93
C VAL A 20 7.00 9.56 -10.07
N LEU A 21 7.38 8.76 -9.07
CA LEU A 21 8.66 8.05 -9.05
C LEU A 21 8.75 6.98 -10.15
N ALA A 22 7.68 6.23 -10.39
CA ALA A 22 7.65 5.22 -11.45
C ALA A 22 7.86 5.84 -12.84
N LYS A 23 7.21 6.97 -13.10
CA LYS A 23 7.37 7.71 -14.36
C LYS A 23 8.79 8.25 -14.52
N GLU A 24 9.36 8.83 -13.47
CA GLU A 24 10.70 9.41 -13.50
C GLU A 24 11.79 8.36 -13.70
N TRP A 25 11.69 7.22 -13.01
CA TRP A 25 12.70 6.15 -13.07
C TRP A 25 12.45 5.11 -14.16
N GLY A 26 11.35 5.21 -14.88
CA GLY A 26 11.00 4.27 -15.95
C GLY A 26 10.82 2.84 -15.45
N CYS A 27 10.37 2.66 -14.20
CA CYS A 27 10.15 1.34 -13.60
C CYS A 27 8.66 0.97 -13.56
N PRO A 28 8.32 -0.33 -13.55
CA PRO A 28 6.92 -0.75 -13.41
C PRO A 28 6.29 -0.29 -12.10
N LEU A 29 5.03 0.13 -12.18
CA LEU A 29 4.15 0.40 -11.04
C LEU A 29 2.96 -0.53 -11.10
N VAL A 30 2.72 -1.27 -10.01
CA VAL A 30 1.49 -2.02 -9.81
C VAL A 30 0.50 -1.14 -9.04
N PRO A 31 -0.65 -0.76 -9.60
CA PRO A 31 -1.64 0.04 -8.90
C PRO A 31 -2.35 -0.75 -7.80
N GLU A 32 -3.03 -0.05 -6.89
CA GLU A 32 -3.88 -0.64 -5.86
C GLU A 32 -5.15 -1.24 -6.51
N TYR A 33 -5.21 -2.57 -6.63
CA TYR A 33 -6.37 -3.24 -7.21
C TYR A 33 -7.64 -3.10 -6.35
N GLY A 34 -7.50 -2.97 -5.03
CA GLY A 34 -8.62 -2.72 -4.12
C GLY A 34 -9.43 -1.47 -4.51
N ARG A 35 -8.77 -0.42 -5.02
CA ARG A 35 -9.43 0.78 -5.55
C ARG A 35 -10.20 0.49 -6.83
N THR A 36 -9.58 -0.21 -7.77
CA THR A 36 -10.26 -0.63 -9.01
C THR A 36 -11.50 -1.48 -8.71
N HIS A 37 -11.42 -2.38 -7.73
CA HIS A 37 -12.58 -3.15 -7.29
C HIS A 37 -13.66 -2.23 -6.69
N ALA A 38 -13.30 -1.33 -5.77
CA ALA A 38 -14.23 -0.40 -5.15
C ALA A 38 -14.98 0.47 -6.17
N GLU A 39 -14.28 0.96 -7.20
CA GLU A 39 -14.85 1.79 -8.26
C GLU A 39 -15.79 1.02 -9.20
N THR A 40 -15.58 -0.30 -9.36
CA THR A 40 -16.33 -1.12 -10.32
C THR A 40 -17.47 -1.92 -9.69
N ALA A 41 -17.27 -2.44 -8.48
CA ALA A 41 -18.19 -3.31 -7.77
C ALA A 41 -18.82 -2.65 -6.52
N GLY A 42 -18.39 -1.43 -6.20
CA GLY A 42 -18.78 -0.76 -4.96
C GLY A 42 -17.96 -1.26 -3.78
N THR A 43 -18.35 -0.82 -2.59
CA THR A 43 -17.50 -0.84 -1.40
C THR A 43 -18.12 -1.59 -0.23
N ASP A 44 -19.24 -2.27 -0.49
CA ASP A 44 -19.84 -3.27 0.40
C ASP A 44 -18.98 -4.55 0.32
N PHE A 45 -17.77 -4.46 0.88
CA PHE A 45 -16.83 -5.56 0.88
C PHE A 45 -17.38 -6.75 1.66
N THR A 46 -17.12 -7.95 1.15
CA THR A 46 -17.21 -9.21 1.88
C THR A 46 -15.80 -9.75 2.08
N MET A 47 -15.64 -10.75 2.95
CA MET A 47 -14.34 -11.41 3.08
C MET A 47 -13.89 -12.05 1.75
N ASP A 48 -14.83 -12.61 0.99
CA ASP A 48 -14.52 -13.19 -0.33
C ASP A 48 -14.05 -12.13 -1.32
N HIS A 49 -14.61 -10.91 -1.28
CA HIS A 49 -14.10 -9.78 -2.07
C HIS A 49 -12.65 -9.45 -1.70
N LEU A 50 -12.33 -9.39 -0.40
CA LEU A 50 -10.96 -9.12 0.04
C LEU A 50 -9.98 -10.22 -0.41
N LEU A 51 -10.37 -11.49 -0.30
CA LEU A 51 -9.54 -12.59 -0.79
C LEU A 51 -9.35 -12.54 -2.32
N ALA A 52 -10.38 -12.17 -3.08
CA ALA A 52 -10.28 -11.98 -4.53
C ALA A 52 -9.36 -10.80 -4.90
N ILE A 53 -9.47 -9.69 -4.17
CA ILE A 53 -8.60 -8.52 -4.34
C ILE A 53 -7.13 -8.90 -4.11
N ALA A 54 -6.83 -9.65 -3.04
CA ALA A 54 -5.47 -10.06 -2.74
C ALA A 54 -4.89 -10.99 -3.82
N ARG A 55 -5.68 -11.95 -4.33
CA ARG A 55 -5.26 -12.85 -5.43
C ARG A 55 -4.93 -12.06 -6.69
N GLU A 56 -5.75 -11.09 -7.06
CA GLU A 56 -5.51 -10.29 -8.25
C GLU A 56 -4.35 -9.31 -8.08
N GLN A 57 -4.20 -8.70 -6.91
CA GLN A 57 -3.03 -7.88 -6.58
C GLN A 57 -1.74 -8.69 -6.72
N ASP A 58 -1.70 -9.90 -6.17
CA ASP A 58 -0.55 -10.81 -6.29
C ASP A 58 -0.27 -11.19 -7.74
N ARG A 59 -1.31 -11.49 -8.54
CA ARG A 59 -1.17 -11.77 -9.98
C ARG A 59 -0.52 -10.60 -10.72
N LEU A 60 -0.97 -9.36 -10.45
CA LEU A 60 -0.40 -8.15 -11.05
C LEU A 60 1.06 -7.93 -10.60
N MET A 61 1.36 -8.18 -9.33
CA MET A 61 2.72 -8.16 -8.79
C MET A 61 3.64 -9.15 -9.49
N GLN A 62 3.18 -10.39 -9.72
CA GLN A 62 3.94 -11.40 -10.45
C GLN A 62 4.18 -10.98 -11.90
N CYS A 63 3.16 -10.45 -12.59
CA CYS A 63 3.29 -9.95 -13.97
C CYS A 63 4.34 -8.82 -14.07
N ALA A 64 4.35 -7.87 -13.14
CA ALA A 64 5.31 -6.76 -13.14
C ALA A 64 6.78 -7.22 -12.98
N ARG A 65 6.99 -8.42 -12.43
CA ARG A 65 8.33 -9.01 -12.25
C ARG A 65 8.82 -9.81 -13.47
N ALA A 66 7.95 -10.14 -14.43
CA ALA A 66 8.27 -11.05 -15.53
C ALA A 66 9.44 -10.55 -16.41
N GLY A 67 9.61 -9.23 -16.56
CA GLY A 67 10.73 -8.62 -17.27
C GLY A 67 12.03 -8.50 -16.46
N ALA A 68 12.06 -9.07 -15.25
CA ALA A 68 13.16 -8.96 -14.30
C ALA A 68 13.71 -7.52 -14.07
N PRO A 69 12.86 -6.46 -13.98
CA PRO A 69 13.37 -5.10 -13.75
C PRO A 69 14.14 -5.00 -12.43
N PRO A 70 15.11 -4.06 -12.33
CA PRO A 70 15.86 -3.86 -11.10
C PRO A 70 14.96 -3.37 -9.95
N LEU A 71 13.92 -2.59 -10.27
CA LEU A 71 12.96 -1.99 -9.34
C LEU A 71 11.53 -2.22 -9.84
N VAL A 72 10.62 -2.53 -8.91
CA VAL A 72 9.16 -2.48 -9.11
C VAL A 72 8.55 -1.71 -7.95
N LEU A 73 7.67 -0.75 -8.25
CA LEU A 73 6.90 -0.04 -7.23
C LEU A 73 5.52 -0.67 -7.11
N LEU A 74 5.03 -0.81 -5.88
CA LEU A 74 3.71 -1.34 -5.57
C LEU A 74 2.92 -0.27 -4.83
N ASP A 75 1.84 0.22 -5.44
CA ASP A 75 0.83 0.99 -4.70
C ASP A 75 -0.03 -0.03 -3.94
N THR A 76 0.38 -0.31 -2.71
CA THR A 76 -0.14 -1.36 -1.83
C THR A 76 0.12 -2.81 -2.28
N ASP A 77 -0.16 -3.75 -1.38
CA ASP A 77 -0.01 -5.19 -1.55
C ASP A 77 -1.06 -5.95 -0.69
N PRO A 78 -1.04 -7.30 -0.64
CA PRO A 78 -1.97 -8.06 0.18
C PRO A 78 -1.95 -7.75 1.69
N LEU A 79 -0.89 -7.13 2.25
CA LEU A 79 -0.92 -6.68 3.64
C LEU A 79 -1.84 -5.48 3.85
N MET A 80 -2.00 -4.60 2.86
CA MET A 80 -3.04 -3.58 2.94
C MET A 80 -4.43 -4.18 2.91
N THR A 81 -4.66 -5.24 2.12
CA THR A 81 -5.92 -5.99 2.13
C THR A 81 -6.16 -6.68 3.48
N ALA A 82 -5.11 -7.20 4.12
CA ALA A 82 -5.19 -7.73 5.48
C ALA A 82 -5.58 -6.64 6.51
N ALA A 83 -5.11 -5.41 6.34
CA ALA A 83 -5.49 -4.29 7.20
C ALA A 83 -6.99 -3.98 7.08
N TRP A 84 -7.51 -4.01 5.86
CA TRP A 84 -8.95 -3.88 5.60
C TRP A 84 -9.76 -5.03 6.21
N ALA A 85 -9.28 -6.28 6.10
CA ALA A 85 -9.95 -7.43 6.70
C ALA A 85 -10.07 -7.28 8.24
N GLN A 86 -8.98 -6.86 8.89
CA GLN A 86 -8.96 -6.59 10.32
C GLN A 86 -9.92 -5.46 10.70
N MET A 87 -9.92 -4.36 9.94
CA MET A 87 -10.73 -3.18 10.22
C MET A 87 -12.22 -3.43 10.05
N LEU A 88 -12.62 -4.12 8.98
CA LEU A 88 -14.02 -4.33 8.63
C LEU A 88 -14.65 -5.54 9.34
N PHE A 89 -13.85 -6.59 9.58
CA PHE A 89 -14.38 -7.88 10.06
C PHE A 89 -13.75 -8.36 11.37
N GLY A 90 -12.79 -7.62 11.93
CA GLY A 90 -12.11 -8.02 13.17
C GLY A 90 -11.22 -9.25 13.04
N GLN A 91 -11.01 -9.76 11.83
CA GLN A 91 -10.30 -11.01 11.56
C GLN A 91 -9.39 -10.89 10.33
N ILE A 92 -8.30 -11.65 10.33
CA ILE A 92 -7.34 -11.69 9.23
C ILE A 92 -7.21 -13.15 8.78
N PRO A 93 -7.75 -13.51 7.60
CA PRO A 93 -7.50 -14.81 7.01
C PRO A 93 -6.00 -15.05 6.82
N GLY A 94 -5.52 -16.25 7.17
CA GLY A 94 -4.11 -16.61 7.01
C GLY A 94 -3.60 -16.49 5.57
N GLU A 95 -4.50 -16.68 4.59
CA GLU A 95 -4.20 -16.51 3.16
C GLU A 95 -3.63 -15.11 2.86
N LEU A 96 -4.20 -14.05 3.44
CA LEU A 96 -3.74 -12.66 3.20
C LEU A 96 -2.31 -12.43 3.72
N LEU A 97 -1.87 -13.22 4.70
CA LEU A 97 -0.53 -13.15 5.25
C LEU A 97 0.47 -14.05 4.50
N ALA A 98 0.01 -14.96 3.65
CA ALA A 98 0.86 -15.97 3.01
C ALA A 98 1.54 -15.50 1.71
N TYR A 99 1.05 -14.43 1.08
CA TYR A 99 1.60 -13.91 -0.18
C TYR A 99 3.05 -13.40 -0.05
N ASP A 100 3.78 -13.34 -1.17
CA ASP A 100 5.14 -12.80 -1.20
C ASP A 100 5.17 -11.32 -0.77
N LYS A 101 6.01 -11.01 0.21
CA LYS A 101 6.19 -9.65 0.74
C LYS A 101 7.24 -8.87 -0.05
N ALA A 102 7.08 -7.57 -0.15
CA ALA A 102 8.07 -6.70 -0.77
C ALA A 102 9.37 -6.65 0.04
N GLU A 103 10.48 -6.34 -0.61
CA GLU A 103 11.79 -6.22 0.06
C GLU A 103 11.88 -4.96 0.94
N LEU A 104 11.09 -3.93 0.64
CA LEU A 104 10.96 -2.72 1.43
C LEU A 104 9.52 -2.21 1.45
N TYR A 105 9.03 -1.82 2.62
CA TYR A 105 7.76 -1.09 2.78
C TYR A 105 8.04 0.36 3.17
N LEU A 106 7.32 1.28 2.54
CA LEU A 106 7.27 2.68 2.91
C LEU A 106 5.94 2.92 3.62
N LEU A 107 5.96 3.07 4.94
CA LEU A 107 4.77 3.30 5.76
C LEU A 107 4.45 4.79 5.80
N PHE A 108 3.41 5.21 5.11
CA PHE A 108 2.99 6.60 5.06
C PHE A 108 2.19 6.98 6.30
N ALA A 109 2.77 7.87 7.11
CA ALA A 109 2.14 8.40 8.32
C ALA A 109 0.85 9.17 8.01
N PRO A 110 -0.15 9.17 8.91
CA PRO A 110 -1.39 9.93 8.75
C PRO A 110 -1.26 11.39 9.24
N ASP A 111 -0.09 12.03 9.07
CA ASP A 111 0.23 13.36 9.61
C ASP A 111 -0.12 14.54 8.67
N VAL A 112 -0.57 14.26 7.44
CA VAL A 112 -1.09 15.28 6.53
C VAL A 112 -2.57 15.59 6.80
N PRO A 113 -3.02 16.85 6.65
CA PRO A 113 -4.43 17.22 6.76
C PRO A 113 -5.30 16.42 5.80
N TRP A 114 -6.51 16.06 6.24
CA TRP A 114 -7.48 15.41 5.38
C TRP A 114 -8.00 16.41 4.35
N VAL A 115 -7.86 16.08 3.06
CA VAL A 115 -8.49 16.83 1.96
C VAL A 115 -9.60 15.94 1.38
N TYR A 116 -10.85 16.37 1.54
CA TYR A 116 -12.03 15.66 1.05
C TYR A 116 -12.16 15.82 -0.47
N ASP A 117 -12.05 14.73 -1.23
CA ASP A 117 -12.19 14.71 -2.70
C ASP A 117 -13.40 13.89 -3.19
N GLY A 118 -14.30 13.48 -2.28
CA GLY A 118 -15.62 12.95 -2.63
C GLY A 118 -15.72 11.44 -2.90
N THR A 119 -14.63 10.68 -2.83
CA THR A 119 -14.63 9.22 -3.15
C THR A 119 -14.17 8.29 -2.01
N ARG A 120 -13.95 8.80 -0.79
CA ARG A 120 -13.21 8.08 0.26
C ARG A 120 -14.05 7.70 1.49
N PHE A 121 -13.71 6.53 2.06
CA PHE A 121 -14.52 5.79 3.04
C PHE A 121 -14.60 6.40 4.44
N PHE A 122 -13.59 7.14 4.86
CA PHE A 122 -13.51 7.64 6.24
C PHE A 122 -13.39 9.15 6.31
N GLY A 123 -14.53 9.83 6.37
CA GLY A 123 -14.63 11.25 6.73
C GLY A 123 -14.33 11.56 8.20
N LEU A 124 -13.74 10.64 8.97
CA LEU A 124 -13.47 10.81 10.41
C LEU A 124 -12.00 10.54 10.70
N HIS A 125 -11.30 11.54 11.20
CA HIS A 125 -9.87 11.49 11.57
C HIS A 125 -9.51 10.29 12.47
N GLU A 126 -10.46 9.80 13.28
CA GLU A 126 -10.25 8.68 14.20
C GLU A 126 -10.16 7.33 13.49
N ALA A 127 -11.06 7.05 12.55
CA ALA A 127 -11.01 5.82 11.75
C ALA A 127 -9.72 5.74 10.90
N ARG A 128 -9.22 6.89 10.41
CA ARG A 128 -7.94 6.97 9.71
C ARG A 128 -6.75 6.64 10.62
N ARG A 129 -6.75 7.13 11.86
CA ARG A 129 -5.70 6.78 12.85
C ARG A 129 -5.76 5.30 13.18
N GLN A 130 -6.92 4.78 13.52
CA GLN A 130 -7.12 3.36 13.80
C GLN A 130 -6.67 2.49 12.62
N PHE A 131 -7.00 2.86 11.37
CA PHE A 131 -6.56 2.13 10.20
C PHE A 131 -5.03 2.19 10.02
N SER A 132 -4.42 3.34 10.30
CA SER A 132 -2.97 3.48 10.30
C SER A 132 -2.30 2.57 11.34
N ASP A 133 -2.86 2.49 12.54
CA ASP A 133 -2.35 1.63 13.61
C ASP A 133 -2.44 0.14 13.21
N VAL A 134 -3.56 -0.28 12.63
CA VAL A 134 -3.74 -1.64 12.10
C VAL A 134 -2.76 -1.93 10.96
N ALA A 135 -2.57 -0.97 10.04
CA ALA A 135 -1.66 -1.12 8.92
C ALA A 135 -0.20 -1.25 9.39
N GLU A 136 0.22 -0.50 10.41
CA GLU A 136 1.56 -0.63 11.01
C GLU A 136 1.72 -1.93 11.80
N ASP A 137 0.74 -2.32 12.61
CA ASP A 137 0.75 -3.57 13.37
C ASP A 137 1.01 -4.78 12.46
N LEU A 138 0.40 -4.79 11.27
CA LEU A 138 0.64 -5.84 10.27
C LEU A 138 2.09 -5.90 9.78
N LEU A 139 2.73 -4.76 9.53
CA LEU A 139 4.15 -4.73 9.15
C LEU A 139 5.02 -5.29 10.28
N ARG A 140 4.74 -4.89 11.53
CA ARG A 140 5.46 -5.36 12.72
C ARG A 140 5.29 -6.88 12.92
N ARG A 141 4.06 -7.38 12.84
CA ARG A 141 3.73 -8.81 13.04
C ARG A 141 4.31 -9.72 11.97
N THR A 142 4.45 -9.22 10.74
CA THR A 142 5.02 -9.98 9.63
C THR A 142 6.54 -9.85 9.53
N GLY A 143 7.15 -8.97 10.33
CA GLY A 143 8.60 -8.80 10.39
C GLY A 143 9.21 -8.24 9.11
N VAL A 144 8.40 -7.61 8.25
CA VAL A 144 8.89 -7.00 7.02
C VAL A 144 9.71 -5.74 7.34
N ARG A 145 10.72 -5.46 6.52
CA ARG A 145 11.49 -4.22 6.62
C ARG A 145 10.61 -3.06 6.17
N TYR A 146 10.47 -2.04 7.03
CA TYR A 146 9.76 -0.83 6.67
C TYR A 146 10.45 0.45 7.18
N GLU A 147 10.22 1.54 6.46
CA GLU A 147 10.63 2.90 6.82
C GLU A 147 9.39 3.78 6.92
N THR A 148 9.32 4.66 7.92
CA THR A 148 8.17 5.57 8.08
C THR A 148 8.38 6.84 7.26
N ILE A 149 7.38 7.20 6.47
CA ILE A 149 7.36 8.35 5.57
C ILE A 149 6.30 9.34 6.06
N GLY A 150 6.75 10.51 6.52
CA GLY A 150 5.90 11.55 7.10
C GLY A 150 6.31 12.96 6.67
N GLY A 151 5.58 13.95 7.18
CA GLY A 151 5.77 15.36 6.85
C GLY A 151 4.96 15.82 5.63
N ASP A 152 5.35 16.99 5.10
CA ASP A 152 4.75 17.54 3.88
C ASP A 152 5.17 16.76 2.63
N TRP A 153 4.67 17.18 1.47
CA TRP A 153 4.97 16.54 0.19
C TRP A 153 6.48 16.41 -0.06
N GLN A 154 7.24 17.49 0.17
CA GLN A 154 8.67 17.54 -0.12
C GLN A 154 9.46 16.62 0.81
N ALA A 155 9.13 16.62 2.10
CA ALA A 155 9.76 15.74 3.09
C ALA A 155 9.50 14.25 2.77
N ARG A 156 8.25 13.90 2.43
CA ARG A 156 7.87 12.53 2.06
C ARG A 156 8.58 12.07 0.80
N GLU A 157 8.61 12.91 -0.21
CA GLU A 157 9.29 12.63 -1.47
C GLU A 157 10.79 12.39 -1.24
N ALA A 158 11.46 13.28 -0.50
CA ALA A 158 12.87 13.13 -0.18
C ALA A 158 13.16 11.84 0.61
N ALA A 159 12.36 11.54 1.64
CA ALA A 159 12.53 10.35 2.46
C ALA A 159 12.30 9.05 1.65
N ALA A 160 11.25 9.00 0.82
CA ALA A 160 10.98 7.84 -0.04
C ALA A 160 12.12 7.61 -1.03
N ARG A 161 12.62 8.67 -1.69
CA ARG A 161 13.76 8.58 -2.61
C ARG A 161 15.01 8.04 -1.91
N ALA A 162 15.33 8.56 -0.73
CA ALA A 162 16.48 8.12 0.05
C ALA A 162 16.37 6.64 0.45
N ALA A 163 15.20 6.21 0.93
CA ALA A 163 14.96 4.81 1.31
C ALA A 163 15.08 3.85 0.11
N ILE A 164 14.54 4.23 -1.04
CA ILE A 164 14.60 3.42 -2.27
C ILE A 164 16.04 3.34 -2.80
N ALA A 165 16.76 4.46 -2.84
CA ALA A 165 18.16 4.49 -3.25
C ALA A 165 19.01 3.59 -2.34
N ALA A 166 18.86 3.72 -1.02
CA ALA A 166 19.57 2.87 -0.06
C ALA A 166 19.25 1.38 -0.19
N ALA A 167 18.04 1.03 -0.64
CA ALA A 167 17.69 -0.36 -0.92
C ALA A 167 18.38 -0.89 -2.18
N LEU A 168 18.50 -0.08 -3.24
CA LEU A 168 19.08 -0.48 -4.52
C LEU A 168 20.60 -0.70 -4.48
N GLY A 169 21.30 -0.11 -3.50
CA GLY A 169 22.77 -0.13 -3.38
C GLY A 169 23.42 1.05 -4.10
#